data_AF-A0A354ZEX4-F1
#
_entry.id   AF-A0A354ZEX4-F1
#
_cell.length_a   1.000
_cell.length_b   1.000
_cell.length_c   1.000
_cell.angle_alpha   90.00
_cell.angle_beta   90.00
_cell.angle_gamma   90.00
#
_symmetry.space_group_name_H-M   'P 1'
#
loop_
_entity.id
_entity.type
_entity.pdbx_description
1 polymer ?
#
loop_
_entity_poly.entity_id
_entity_poly.type
_entity_poly.pdbx_seq_one_letter_code
_entity_poly.pdbx_strand_id
1 'polypeptide(L)' 'NNTVMVHIRHLREKMNDSAERPKYIKTVWGVGYKIDK' A
#
# COMPACT_ATOMS: atom_id res chain seq x y z
N ASN A 1 -14.25 -1.36 9.96
CA ASN A 1 -13.38 -0.17 9.89
C ASN A 1 -12.16 -0.54 9.04
N ASN A 2 -12.32 -0.60 7.71
CA ASN A 2 -11.31 -1.08 6.74
C ASN A 2 -10.89 0.01 5.73
N THR A 3 -11.12 1.28 6.07
CA THR A 3 -10.95 2.43 5.17
C THR A 3 -9.50 2.60 4.71
N VAL A 4 -8.54 2.21 5.54
CA VAL A 4 -7.10 2.25 5.23
C VAL A 4 -6.77 1.47 3.96
N MET A 5 -7.37 0.29 3.78
CA MET A 5 -7.09 -0.56 2.61
C MET A 5 -7.55 0.08 1.30
N VAL A 6 -8.70 0.79 1.35
CA VAL A 6 -9.26 1.52 0.20
C VAL A 6 -8.38 2.71 -0.15
N HIS A 7 -7.94 3.48 0.85
CA HIS A 7 -7.02 4.60 0.63
C HIS A 7 -5.66 4.14 0.09
N ILE A 8 -5.11 3.03 0.62
CA ILE A 8 -3.87 2.43 0.11
C ILE A 8 -4.04 1.98 -1.35
N ARG A 9 -5.20 1.43 -1.73
CA ARG A 9 -5.48 1.06 -3.12
C ARG A 9 -5.48 2.28 -4.04
N HIS A 10 -6.17 3.35 -3.69
CA HIS A 10 -6.17 4.58 -4.50
C HIS A 10 -4.76 5.20 -4.63
N LEU A 11 -3.95 5.13 -3.57
CA LEU A 11 -2.56 5.59 -3.61
C LEU A 11 -1.72 4.73 -4.57
N ARG A 12 -1.87 3.41 -4.52
CA ARG A 12 -1.19 2.48 -5.44
C ARG A 12 -1.58 2.73 -6.89
N GLU A 13 -2.86 2.95 -7.16
CA GLU A 13 -3.36 3.27 -8.51
C GLU A 13 -2.73 4.57 -9.05
N LYS A 14 -2.64 5.63 -8.22
CA LYS A 14 -1.99 6.89 -8.62
C LYS A 14 -0.49 6.77 -8.83
N MET A 15 0.19 5.90 -8.09
CA MET A 15 1.63 5.67 -8.20
C MET A 15 1.98 4.56 -9.21
N ASN A 16 0.97 3.99 -9.88
CA ASN A 16 1.08 2.82 -10.75
C ASN A 16 1.83 1.65 -10.08
N ASP A 17 1.60 1.48 -8.77
CA ASP A 17 2.18 0.46 -7.90
C ASP A 17 1.20 -0.70 -7.74
N SER A 18 1.70 -1.93 -7.56
CA SER A 18 0.87 -3.14 -7.48
C SER A 18 1.07 -3.86 -6.16
N ALA A 19 0.02 -4.46 -5.62
CA ALA A 19 0.11 -5.23 -4.37
C ALA A 19 1.03 -6.46 -4.49
N GLU A 20 1.15 -7.03 -5.70
CA GLU A 20 2.02 -8.17 -6.00
C GLU A 20 3.50 -7.78 -6.11
N ARG A 21 3.78 -6.54 -6.52
CA ARG A 21 5.14 -6.00 -6.66
C ARG A 21 5.22 -4.58 -6.10
N PRO A 22 5.06 -4.41 -4.77
CA PRO A 22 5.04 -3.09 -4.14
C PRO A 22 6.42 -2.44 -4.25
N LYS A 23 6.51 -1.40 -5.07
CA LYS A 23 7.71 -0.56 -5.22
C LYS A 23 7.81 0.45 -4.10
N TYR A 24 6.67 1.04 -3.71
CA TYR A 24 6.63 2.11 -2.72
C TYR A 24 5.96 1.67 -1.42
N ILE A 25 4.79 1.03 -1.52
CA ILE A 25 3.98 0.69 -0.32
C ILE A 25 4.12 -0.78 0.04
N LYS A 26 5.05 -1.10 0.95
CA LYS A 26 5.25 -2.45 1.49
C LYS A 26 4.27 -2.75 2.62
N THR A 27 3.63 -3.91 2.54
CA THR A 27 2.79 -4.43 3.63
C THR A 27 3.67 -5.19 4.62
N VAL A 28 3.64 -4.80 5.88
CA VAL A 28 4.33 -5.46 6.99
C VAL A 28 3.29 -6.16 7.86
N TRP A 29 3.24 -7.49 7.77
CA TRP A 29 2.29 -8.31 8.51
C TRP A 29 2.44 -8.13 10.02
N GLY A 30 1.32 -7.86 10.72
CA GLY A 30 1.29 -7.61 12.16
C GLY A 30 1.65 -6.18 12.59
N VAL A 31 2.05 -5.30 11.66
CA VAL A 31 2.41 -3.89 11.96
C VAL A 31 1.59 -2.89 11.16
N GLY A 32 1.49 -3.06 9.83
CA GLY A 32 0.77 -2.13 8.96
C GLY A 32 1.42 -1.95 7.59
N TYR A 33 1.48 -0.72 7.11
CA TYR A 33 2.06 -0.38 5.80
C TYR A 33 3.28 0.53 5.99
N LYS A 34 4.36 0.23 5.27
CA LYS A 34 5.57 1.04 5.21
C LYS A 34 5.70 1.63 3.82
N ILE A 35 5.99 2.92 3.74
CA ILE A 35 6.31 3.61 2.49
C ILE A 35 7.84 3.73 2.41
N ASP A 36 8.43 3.14 1.39
CA ASP A 36 9.86 3.26 1.07
C ASP A 36 10.02 4.17 -0.16
N LYS A 37 11.15 4.89 -0.24
CA LYS A 37 11.41 5.89 -1.30
C LYS A 37 12.13 5.28 -2.50
#